data_AF-A0A6G6X7P2-F1
#
_entry.id   AF-A0A6G6X7P2-F1
#
_cell.length_a   1.000
_cell.length_b   1.000
_cell.length_c   1.000
_cell.angle_alpha   90.00
_cell.angle_beta   90.00
_cell.angle_gamma   90.00
#
_symmetry.space_group_name_H-M   'P 1'
#
loop_
_entity.id
_entity.type
_entity.pdbx_description
1 polymer ?
#
loop_
_entity_poly.entity_id
_entity_poly.type
_entity_poly.pdbx_seq_one_letter_code
_entity_poly.pdbx_strand_id
1 'polypeptide(L)'
;MAFTRDEMEAAFRRHIGIDPARLGPRAGFAAMADWYRAERPLDAEPMEADGDMLLFQWSSRPDGIEVDMTRQVIWVDLDDPSDEDGELVFLQLSLAFRFPPDAGVGLERTGNRWCHSLAQLDEFLAWMADTPVYRHAASHDAANVALTLTEV
;
A
#
# COMPACT_ATOMS: atom_id res chain seq x y z
N MET A 1 10.44 -5.30 13.44
CA MET A 1 9.88 -6.68 13.53
C MET A 1 9.94 -7.29 12.14
N ALA A 2 9.67 -8.57 11.99
CA ALA A 2 9.59 -9.22 10.67
C ALA A 2 8.30 -10.04 10.56
N PHE A 3 7.87 -10.35 9.35
CA PHE A 3 6.65 -11.11 9.06
C PHE A 3 6.85 -12.05 7.86
N THR A 4 6.15 -13.18 7.84
CA THR A 4 6.12 -14.10 6.69
C THR A 4 5.00 -13.74 5.70
N ARG A 5 4.94 -14.41 4.55
CA ARG A 5 3.88 -14.29 3.54
C ARG A 5 2.47 -14.33 4.17
N ASP A 6 2.20 -15.39 4.92
CA ASP A 6 0.87 -15.65 5.51
C ASP A 6 0.53 -14.67 6.65
N GLU A 7 1.53 -13.97 7.20
CA GLU A 7 1.35 -13.01 8.27
C GLU A 7 1.16 -11.58 7.78
N MET A 8 1.29 -11.28 6.49
CA MET A 8 1.38 -9.91 5.96
C MET A 8 0.24 -8.99 6.45
N GLU A 9 -1.02 -9.42 6.31
CA GLU A 9 -2.18 -8.65 6.79
C GLU A 9 -2.20 -8.55 8.33
N ALA A 10 -1.95 -9.67 9.01
CA ALA A 10 -1.95 -9.72 10.48
C ALA A 10 -0.85 -8.84 11.08
N ALA A 11 0.31 -8.75 10.42
CA ALA A 11 1.42 -7.89 10.79
C ALA A 11 1.03 -6.41 10.69
N PHE A 12 0.41 -5.99 9.59
CA PHE A 12 -0.07 -4.62 9.47
C PHE A 12 -1.14 -4.27 10.51
N ARG A 13 -2.12 -5.17 10.74
CA ARG A 13 -3.15 -4.98 11.78
C ARG A 13 -2.54 -4.85 13.18
N ARG A 14 -1.54 -5.67 13.50
CA ARG A 14 -0.78 -5.57 14.75
C ARG A 14 -0.01 -4.26 14.85
N HIS A 15 0.58 -3.80 13.75
CA HIS A 15 1.32 -2.53 13.68
C HIS A 15 0.44 -1.33 14.04
N ILE A 16 -0.76 -1.25 13.47
CA ILE A 16 -1.68 -0.12 13.71
C ILE A 16 -2.42 -0.23 15.04
N GLY A 17 -2.61 -1.44 15.58
CA GLY A 17 -3.25 -1.68 16.88
C GLY A 17 -4.73 -1.29 16.96
N ILE A 18 -5.36 -0.92 15.84
CA ILE A 18 -6.77 -0.56 15.71
C ILE A 18 -7.36 -1.24 14.48
N ASP A 19 -8.70 -1.22 14.38
CA ASP A 19 -9.38 -1.67 13.16
C ASP A 19 -9.02 -0.74 11.99
N PRO A 20 -8.47 -1.25 10.86
CA PRO A 20 -8.18 -0.45 9.67
C PRO A 20 -9.36 0.38 9.18
N ALA A 21 -10.60 -0.11 9.34
CA ALA A 21 -11.81 0.60 8.93
C ALA A 21 -12.04 1.93 9.70
N ARG A 22 -11.30 2.15 10.79
CA ARG A 22 -11.37 3.36 11.62
C ARG A 22 -10.27 4.38 11.29
N LEU A 23 -9.36 4.07 10.36
CA LEU A 23 -8.33 5.00 9.94
C LEU A 23 -8.93 6.07 9.02
N GLY A 24 -8.60 7.33 9.28
CA GLY A 24 -8.74 8.39 8.29
C GLY A 24 -7.58 8.36 7.28
N PRO A 25 -7.74 8.90 6.06
CA PRO A 25 -6.74 8.81 4.99
C PRO A 25 -5.33 9.24 5.42
N ARG A 26 -5.20 10.39 6.10
CA ARG A 26 -3.91 10.88 6.60
C ARG A 26 -3.21 9.88 7.52
N ALA A 27 -3.95 9.33 8.48
CA ALA A 27 -3.42 8.37 9.45
C ALA A 27 -3.11 7.03 8.78
N GLY A 28 -3.93 6.58 7.83
CA GLY A 28 -3.71 5.34 7.10
C GLY A 28 -2.48 5.36 6.21
N PHE A 29 -2.27 6.43 5.45
CA PHE A 29 -1.05 6.58 4.63
C PHE A 29 0.21 6.67 5.49
N ALA A 30 0.14 7.38 6.63
CA ALA A 30 1.25 7.41 7.59
C ALA A 30 1.53 6.00 8.16
N ALA A 31 0.48 5.26 8.54
CA ALA A 31 0.62 3.91 9.07
C ALA A 31 1.24 2.93 8.07
N MET A 32 0.87 2.98 6.79
CA MET A 32 1.48 2.15 5.74
C MET A 32 2.97 2.48 5.57
N ALA A 33 3.33 3.77 5.55
CA ALA A 33 4.72 4.21 5.44
C ALA A 33 5.55 3.84 6.67
N ASP A 34 5.00 3.98 7.88
CA ASP A 34 5.67 3.62 9.12
C ASP A 34 5.85 2.10 9.24
N TRP A 35 4.87 1.31 8.81
CA TRP A 35 4.99 -0.15 8.74
C TRP A 35 6.05 -0.59 7.72
N TYR A 36 6.07 0.03 6.53
CA TYR A 36 7.12 -0.18 5.54
C TYR A 36 8.51 0.18 6.09
N ARG A 37 8.63 1.24 6.88
CA ARG A 37 9.90 1.60 7.51
C ARG A 37 10.31 0.62 8.63
N ALA A 38 9.37 0.12 9.42
CA ALA A 38 9.64 -0.57 10.69
C ALA A 38 9.72 -2.11 10.61
N GLU A 39 9.05 -2.71 9.62
CA GLU A 39 8.91 -4.17 9.53
C GLU A 39 9.33 -4.70 8.16
N ARG A 40 10.08 -5.80 8.15
CA ARG A 40 10.60 -6.43 6.92
C ARG A 40 9.92 -7.78 6.68
N PRO A 41 9.59 -8.12 5.43
CA PRO A 41 9.21 -9.49 5.09
C PRO A 41 10.41 -10.43 5.29
N LEU A 42 10.17 -11.62 5.80
CA LEU A 42 11.14 -12.73 5.84
C LEU A 42 11.06 -13.51 4.54
N ASP A 43 12.21 -13.98 4.05
CA ASP A 43 12.32 -14.87 2.89
C ASP A 43 11.70 -14.30 1.60
N ALA A 44 11.53 -12.97 1.53
CA ALA A 44 11.14 -12.25 0.33
C ALA A 44 12.36 -11.88 -0.50
N GLU A 45 12.11 -11.59 -1.78
CA GLU A 45 13.11 -11.01 -2.67
C GLU A 45 13.70 -9.72 -2.05
N PRO A 46 14.98 -9.44 -2.28
CA PRO A 46 15.62 -8.24 -1.76
C PRO A 46 15.01 -6.98 -2.38
N MET A 47 15.07 -5.87 -1.63
CA MET A 47 14.56 -4.58 -2.08
C MET A 47 15.27 -4.07 -3.34
N GLU A 48 16.54 -4.41 -3.52
CA GLU A 48 17.33 -4.09 -4.73
C GLU A 48 16.78 -4.76 -6.00
N ALA A 49 15.98 -5.82 -5.84
CA ALA A 49 15.26 -6.51 -6.89
C ALA A 49 13.75 -6.18 -6.89
N ASP A 50 13.37 -5.04 -6.29
CA ASP A 50 11.96 -4.62 -6.16
C ASP A 50 11.08 -5.59 -5.35
N GLY A 51 11.69 -6.39 -4.46
CA GLY A 51 11.00 -7.40 -3.67
C GLY A 51 10.10 -6.87 -2.54
N ASP A 52 10.22 -5.60 -2.15
CA ASP A 52 9.38 -4.96 -1.12
C ASP A 52 9.22 -3.45 -1.41
N MET A 53 8.06 -3.08 -1.95
CA MET A 53 7.77 -1.74 -2.47
C MET A 53 6.48 -1.15 -1.91
N LEU A 54 6.39 0.18 -1.93
CA LEU A 54 5.12 0.89 -1.74
C LEU A 54 4.62 1.48 -3.06
N LEU A 55 3.30 1.48 -3.23
CA LEU A 55 2.58 2.14 -4.30
C LEU A 55 1.58 3.11 -3.71
N PHE A 56 1.56 4.34 -4.21
CA PHE A 56 0.44 5.25 -4.01
C PHE A 56 -0.28 5.41 -5.35
N GLN A 57 -1.59 5.18 -5.38
CA GLN A 57 -2.37 5.27 -6.60
C GLN A 57 -3.77 5.83 -6.34
N TRP A 58 -4.40 6.28 -7.41
CA TRP A 58 -5.77 6.74 -7.37
C TRP A 58 -6.48 6.48 -8.70
N SER A 59 -7.79 6.34 -8.60
CA SER A 59 -8.67 6.32 -9.76
C SER A 59 -9.98 7.06 -9.48
N SER A 60 -10.45 7.79 -10.48
CA SER A 60 -11.69 8.54 -10.48
C SER A 60 -12.64 7.93 -11.49
N ARG A 61 -13.82 7.53 -11.00
CA ARG A 61 -14.90 6.92 -11.76
C ARG A 61 -16.20 7.73 -11.52
N PRO A 62 -17.24 7.55 -12.35
CA PRO A 62 -18.52 8.25 -12.16
C PRO A 62 -19.17 8.01 -10.78
N ASP A 63 -18.82 6.91 -10.11
CA ASP A 63 -19.34 6.48 -8.82
C ASP A 63 -18.40 6.78 -7.63
N GLY A 64 -17.36 7.58 -7.84
CA GLY A 64 -16.49 8.06 -6.78
C GLY A 64 -15.01 8.10 -7.14
N ILE A 65 -14.20 8.43 -6.13
CA ILE A 65 -12.74 8.40 -6.22
C ILE A 65 -12.23 7.39 -5.22
N GLU A 66 -11.29 6.57 -5.64
CA GLU A 66 -10.54 5.67 -4.78
C GLU A 66 -9.08 6.13 -4.74
N VAL A 67 -8.53 6.19 -3.53
CA VAL A 67 -7.12 6.50 -3.29
C VAL A 67 -6.60 5.44 -2.35
N ASP A 68 -5.53 4.76 -2.73
CA ASP A 68 -4.92 3.72 -1.90
C ASP A 68 -3.41 3.87 -1.79
N MET A 69 -2.91 3.30 -0.70
CA MET A 69 -1.51 2.95 -0.58
C MET A 69 -1.41 1.45 -0.43
N THR A 70 -0.58 0.84 -1.26
CA THR A 70 -0.38 -0.60 -1.33
C THR A 70 1.07 -0.91 -1.00
N ARG A 71 1.31 -1.93 -0.17
CA ARG A 71 2.62 -2.56 -0.05
C ARG A 71 2.61 -3.84 -0.86
N GLN A 72 3.53 -3.94 -1.81
CA GLN A 72 3.76 -5.16 -2.58
C GLN A 72 5.02 -5.84 -2.08
N VAL A 73 4.94 -7.14 -1.85
CA VAL A 73 6.10 -7.97 -1.52
C VAL A 73 6.14 -9.17 -2.45
N ILE A 74 7.33 -9.53 -2.92
CA ILE A 74 7.59 -10.66 -3.80
C ILE A 74 8.27 -11.74 -2.97
N TRP A 75 7.66 -12.93 -2.91
CA TRP A 75 8.26 -14.12 -2.30
C TRP A 75 8.61 -15.14 -3.38
N VAL A 76 9.60 -15.98 -3.10
CA VAL A 76 9.86 -17.18 -3.89
C VAL A 76 9.07 -18.32 -3.27
N ASP A 77 8.15 -18.90 -4.03
CA ASP A 77 7.49 -20.13 -3.67
C ASP A 77 8.42 -21.31 -3.98
N LEU A 78 8.80 -22.03 -2.91
CA LEU A 78 9.68 -23.18 -2.96
C LEU A 78 8.91 -24.50 -2.73
N ASP A 79 7.59 -24.50 -2.98
CA ASP A 79 6.75 -25.70 -2.84
C ASP A 79 7.24 -26.90 -3.68
N ASP A 80 8.05 -26.68 -4.73
CA ASP A 80 8.83 -27.73 -5.40
C ASP A 80 10.34 -27.63 -5.08
N PRO A 81 10.90 -28.56 -4.29
CA PRO A 81 12.33 -28.57 -3.95
C PRO A 81 13.26 -28.89 -5.13
N SER A 82 12.71 -29.17 -6.32
CA SER A 82 13.46 -29.35 -7.57
C SER A 82 13.44 -28.13 -8.49
N ASP A 83 12.66 -27.10 -8.15
CA ASP A 83 12.67 -25.81 -8.83
C ASP A 83 13.75 -24.92 -8.20
N GLU A 84 14.93 -24.89 -8.81
CA GLU A 84 16.06 -24.08 -8.33
C GLU A 84 15.81 -22.57 -8.50
N ASP A 85 14.83 -22.18 -9.33
CA ASP A 85 14.47 -20.79 -9.61
C ASP A 85 13.19 -20.34 -8.85
N GLY A 86 12.31 -21.29 -8.50
CA GLY A 86 11.07 -21.07 -7.75
C GLY A 86 10.04 -20.17 -8.48
N GLU A 87 8.77 -20.24 -8.09
CA GLU A 87 7.75 -19.34 -8.65
C GLU A 87 7.70 -18.04 -7.85
N LEU A 88 7.79 -16.89 -8.53
CA LEU A 88 7.64 -15.60 -7.85
C LEU A 88 6.16 -15.34 -7.54
N VAL A 89 5.84 -15.18 -6.26
CA VAL A 89 4.50 -14.85 -5.76
C VAL A 89 4.46 -13.38 -5.38
N PHE A 90 3.59 -12.63 -6.04
CA PHE A 90 3.40 -11.20 -5.81
C PHE A 90 2.19 -11.01 -4.91
N LEU A 91 2.42 -10.52 -3.69
CA LEU A 91 1.36 -10.26 -2.75
C LEU A 91 1.23 -8.77 -2.49
N GLN A 92 0.01 -8.25 -2.56
CA GLN A 92 -0.33 -6.85 -2.37
C GLN A 92 -1.28 -6.70 -1.19
N LEU A 93 -0.87 -5.89 -0.20
CA LEU A 93 -1.76 -5.42 0.86
C LEU A 93 -2.10 -3.95 0.60
N SER A 94 -3.35 -3.68 0.22
CA SER A 94 -3.85 -2.35 -0.14
C SER A 94 -4.74 -1.78 0.95
N LEU A 95 -4.44 -0.56 1.42
CA LEU A 95 -5.33 0.24 2.24
C LEU A 95 -5.98 1.32 1.37
N ALA A 96 -7.26 1.12 1.03
CA ALA A 96 -8.02 1.94 0.10
C ALA A 96 -9.04 2.83 0.81
N PHE A 97 -9.16 4.07 0.33
CA PHE A 97 -10.12 5.07 0.79
C PHE A 97 -11.02 5.48 -0.38
N ARG A 98 -12.33 5.29 -0.22
CA ARG A 98 -13.33 5.63 -1.24
C ARG A 98 -14.12 6.87 -0.84
N PHE A 99 -14.22 7.80 -1.77
CA PHE A 99 -14.91 9.08 -1.64
C PHE A 99 -16.08 9.19 -2.63
N PRO A 100 -17.15 9.91 -2.28
CA PRO A 100 -18.28 10.10 -3.18
C PRO A 100 -17.90 10.94 -4.42
N PRO A 101 -18.69 10.86 -5.51
CA PRO A 101 -18.35 11.47 -6.81
C PRO A 101 -18.16 12.99 -6.78
N ASP A 102 -18.85 13.68 -5.87
CA ASP A 102 -18.80 15.13 -5.71
C ASP A 102 -17.54 15.62 -4.98
N ALA A 103 -16.78 14.71 -4.35
CA ALA A 103 -15.64 15.07 -3.53
C ALA A 103 -14.45 15.60 -4.36
N GLY A 104 -14.19 15.10 -5.57
CA GLY A 104 -12.95 15.43 -6.31
C GLY A 104 -13.12 15.97 -7.72
N VAL A 105 -14.09 16.88 -7.91
CA VAL A 105 -14.22 17.66 -9.15
C VAL A 105 -12.89 18.39 -9.44
N GLY A 106 -12.25 18.05 -10.56
CA GLY A 106 -11.02 18.69 -11.03
C GLY A 106 -9.72 17.94 -10.69
N LEU A 107 -9.78 16.75 -10.07
CA LEU A 107 -8.61 15.89 -9.90
C LEU A 107 -8.29 15.11 -11.19
N GLU A 108 -7.02 14.75 -11.37
CA GLU A 108 -6.61 13.85 -12.44
C GLU A 108 -7.33 12.50 -12.33
N ARG A 109 -7.77 11.95 -13.47
CA ARG A 109 -8.64 10.78 -13.48
C ARG A 109 -7.99 9.54 -12.89
N THR A 110 -6.70 9.35 -13.12
CA THR A 110 -5.95 8.18 -12.64
C THR A 110 -4.50 8.56 -12.52
N GLY A 111 -3.80 7.99 -11.56
CA GLY A 111 -2.36 8.09 -11.48
C GLY A 111 -1.80 7.18 -10.42
N ASN A 112 -0.50 6.98 -10.46
CA ASN A 112 0.21 6.19 -9.48
C ASN A 112 1.69 6.59 -9.44
N ARG A 113 2.36 6.22 -8.35
CA ARG A 113 3.81 6.24 -8.24
C ARG A 113 4.27 5.15 -7.29
N TRP A 114 5.36 4.47 -7.68
CA TRP A 114 6.06 3.50 -6.85
C TRP A 114 7.17 4.15 -6.03
N CYS A 115 7.38 3.58 -4.85
CA CYS A 115 8.53 3.76 -3.97
C CYS A 115 9.25 2.41 -3.89
N HIS A 116 10.37 2.31 -4.61
CA HIS A 116 11.09 1.06 -4.80
C HIS A 116 11.96 0.70 -3.58
N SER A 117 12.29 1.69 -2.75
CA SER A 117 13.14 1.43 -1.58
C SER A 117 12.96 2.43 -0.45
N LEU A 118 13.46 2.08 0.74
CA LEU A 118 13.51 2.99 1.90
C LEU A 118 14.27 4.28 1.62
N ALA A 119 15.30 4.24 0.76
CA ALA A 119 16.08 5.41 0.41
C ALA A 119 15.24 6.45 -0.36
N GLN A 120 14.18 6.01 -1.04
CA GLN A 120 13.25 6.87 -1.76
C GLN A 120 12.05 7.31 -0.91
N LEU A 121 11.86 6.71 0.28
CA LEU A 121 10.63 6.87 1.05
C LEU A 121 10.34 8.33 1.41
N ASP A 122 11.34 9.08 1.87
CA ASP A 122 11.12 10.47 2.28
C ASP A 122 10.77 11.37 1.08
N GLU A 123 11.42 11.18 -0.07
CA GLU A 123 11.08 11.89 -1.31
C GLU A 123 9.68 11.51 -1.79
N PHE A 124 9.35 10.22 -1.75
CA PHE A 124 8.05 9.70 -2.13
C PHE A 124 6.93 10.27 -1.28
N LEU A 125 7.09 10.31 0.04
CA LEU A 125 6.10 10.89 0.96
C LEU A 125 5.95 12.40 0.75
N ALA A 126 7.05 13.11 0.50
CA ALA A 126 7.02 14.55 0.20
C ALA A 126 6.28 14.82 -1.12
N TRP A 127 6.55 14.05 -2.17
CA TRP A 127 5.83 14.12 -3.43
C TRP A 127 4.34 13.82 -3.24
N MET A 128 4.02 12.72 -2.54
CA MET A 128 2.62 12.32 -2.28
C MET A 128 1.86 13.45 -1.61
N ALA A 129 2.44 14.07 -0.57
CA ALA A 129 1.84 15.17 0.17
C ALA A 129 1.60 16.44 -0.68
N ASP A 130 2.35 16.60 -1.78
CA ASP A 130 2.19 17.71 -2.73
C ASP A 130 1.07 17.46 -3.76
N THR A 131 0.63 16.21 -3.94
CA THR A 131 -0.42 15.89 -4.92
C THR A 131 -1.78 16.46 -4.51
N PRO A 132 -2.58 16.98 -5.47
CA PRO A 132 -3.95 17.40 -5.20
C PRO A 132 -4.83 16.27 -4.65
N VAL A 133 -4.61 15.03 -5.09
CA VAL A 133 -5.40 13.87 -4.65
C VAL A 133 -5.12 13.49 -3.20
N TYR A 134 -3.86 13.50 -2.76
CA TYR A 134 -3.55 13.27 -1.35
C TYR A 134 -4.12 14.38 -0.47
N ARG A 135 -3.96 15.65 -0.87
CA ARG A 135 -4.50 16.78 -0.09
C ARG A 135 -6.01 16.68 0.07
N HIS A 136 -6.70 16.32 -0.99
CA HIS A 136 -8.12 16.05 -0.97
C HIS A 136 -8.46 14.91 -0.01
N ALA A 137 -7.85 13.73 -0.17
CA ALA A 137 -8.10 12.59 0.69
C ALA A 137 -7.80 12.89 2.17
N ALA A 138 -6.68 13.55 2.45
CA ALA A 138 -6.25 13.90 3.81
C ALA A 138 -7.09 14.99 4.49
N SER A 139 -8.03 15.63 3.78
CA SER A 139 -8.94 16.65 4.31
C SER A 139 -10.41 16.23 4.34
N HIS A 140 -10.74 15.00 3.92
CA HIS A 140 -12.11 14.51 3.88
C HIS A 140 -12.22 13.13 4.55
N ASP A 141 -13.38 12.86 5.12
CA ASP A 141 -13.70 11.53 5.59
C ASP A 141 -14.04 10.63 4.41
N ALA A 142 -13.41 9.46 4.35
CA ALA A 142 -13.74 8.46 3.36
C ALA A 142 -15.11 7.86 3.69
N ALA A 143 -15.94 7.67 2.66
CA ALA A 143 -17.22 6.98 2.79
C ALA A 143 -17.01 5.48 3.08
N ASN A 144 -15.90 4.92 2.61
CA ASN A 144 -15.49 3.56 2.90
C ASN A 144 -13.96 3.45 3.00
N VAL A 145 -13.51 2.60 3.91
CA VAL A 145 -12.11 2.23 4.10
C VAL A 145 -12.02 0.71 3.99
N ALA A 146 -11.12 0.22 3.15
CA ALA A 146 -10.94 -1.20 2.91
C ALA A 146 -9.46 -1.58 3.03
N LEU A 147 -9.19 -2.68 3.73
CA LEU A 147 -7.89 -3.35 3.73
C LEU A 147 -8.06 -4.66 2.97
N THR A 148 -7.31 -4.85 1.90
CA THR A 148 -7.43 -6.03 1.02
C THR A 148 -6.06 -6.65 0.79
N LEU A 149 -5.95 -7.96 1.02
CA LEU A 149 -4.80 -8.76 0.64
C LEU A 149 -5.11 -9.51 -0.66
N THR A 150 -4.29 -9.33 -1.68
CA THR A 150 -4.47 -9.96 -3.00
C THR A 150 -3.15 -10.55 -3.50
N GLU A 151 -3.22 -11.73 -4.09
CA GLU A 151 -2.13 -12.32 -4.89
C GLU A 151 -2.34 -11.93 -6.35
N VAL A 152 -1.30 -11.44 -7.04
CA VAL A 152 -1.39 -10.83 -8.39
C VAL A 152 -0.58 -11.57 -9.45
#